data_AF-A0A442WG96-F1
#
_entry.id   AF-A0A442WG96-F1
#
_cell.length_a   1.000
_cell.length_b   1.000
_cell.length_c   1.000
_cell.angle_alpha   90.00
_cell.angle_beta   90.00
_cell.angle_gamma   90.00
#
_symmetry.space_group_name_H-M   'P 1'
#
loop_
_entity.id
_entity.type
_entity.pdbx_description
1 polymer ?
#
loop_
_entity_poly.entity_id
_entity_poly.type
_entity_poly.pdbx_seq_one_letter_code
_entity_poly.pdbx_strand_id
1 'polypeptide(L)'
;MSRHYLFPNEGEPLRMSLRLVEGLIFGKDTLPQYAGTRQRVLSATLEFDEAKKPTRILRTEPSVWVFDQDGGIRQGLHEALALAMDILPTPARDGTVVELRPRTKKQKLEKEFRWEPGKAEIDRVISDIWPKGKADRLKAAEGVAKRKPPLTYDASRALDEASEGFWKIEHAIERLKEPSLKGFAFGARQRSEANPEEGSLFRAIAEMAERRLEILRRRRVGKGAWYALVDVTRWDDGVGTSISNHHERCEGKAAAIAAARRLLAAHADKFAEDITVEAEVLTDLEWQDRRRDFDLD
;
A
#
# COMPACT_ATOMS: atom_id res chain seq x y z
N MET A 1 -10.30 -11.07 14.10
CA MET A 1 -10.76 -10.87 12.69
C MET A 1 -11.95 -9.92 12.70
N SER A 2 -12.12 -9.07 11.71
CA SER A 2 -13.21 -8.08 11.65
C SER A 2 -14.38 -8.52 10.75
N ARG A 3 -15.60 -8.07 11.09
CA ARG A 3 -16.76 -8.07 10.20
C ARG A 3 -17.15 -6.63 9.89
N HIS A 4 -17.56 -6.38 8.65
CA HIS A 4 -17.87 -5.04 8.17
C HIS A 4 -19.29 -4.98 7.64
N TYR A 5 -19.99 -3.89 7.96
CA TYR A 5 -21.38 -3.69 7.62
C TYR A 5 -21.56 -2.30 7.01
N LEU A 6 -22.24 -2.23 5.88
CA LEU A 6 -22.67 -0.98 5.25
C LEU A 6 -24.16 -0.79 5.56
N PHE A 7 -24.53 0.40 6.00
CA PHE A 7 -25.87 0.82 6.32
C PHE A 7 -26.31 1.83 5.26
N PRO A 8 -27.09 1.37 4.25
CA PRO A 8 -27.65 2.27 3.26
C PRO A 8 -28.54 3.33 3.92
N ASN A 9 -28.73 4.47 3.25
CA ASN A 9 -29.74 5.44 3.68
C ASN A 9 -31.17 4.86 3.65
N GLU A 10 -31.41 3.92 2.73
CA GLU A 10 -32.68 3.21 2.59
C GLU A 10 -32.45 1.70 2.45
N GLY A 11 -33.17 0.91 3.26
CA GLY A 11 -33.15 -0.55 3.22
C GLY A 11 -32.35 -1.21 4.35
N GLU A 12 -32.25 -2.54 4.27
CA GLU A 12 -31.52 -3.35 5.24
C GLU A 12 -30.00 -3.14 5.11
N PRO A 13 -29.24 -3.26 6.22
CA PRO A 13 -27.79 -3.27 6.17
C PRO A 13 -27.26 -4.39 5.26
N LEU A 14 -26.03 -4.21 4.79
CA LEU A 14 -25.34 -5.18 3.96
C LEU A 14 -24.03 -5.59 4.62
N ARG A 15 -23.73 -6.88 4.61
CA ARG A 15 -22.44 -7.39 5.04
C ARG A 15 -21.41 -7.18 3.94
N MET A 16 -20.29 -6.55 4.27
CA MET A 16 -19.15 -6.43 3.38
C MET A 16 -18.14 -7.53 3.69
N SER A 17 -17.71 -8.24 2.65
CA SER A 17 -16.59 -9.18 2.78
C SER A 17 -15.27 -8.41 2.99
N LEU A 18 -14.30 -9.02 3.68
CA LEU A 18 -12.97 -8.41 3.86
C LEU A 18 -12.34 -8.04 2.51
N ARG A 19 -12.47 -8.92 1.50
CA ARG A 19 -12.01 -8.66 0.12
C ARG A 19 -12.61 -7.39 -0.48
N LEU A 20 -13.92 -7.15 -0.26
CA LEU A 20 -14.59 -5.96 -0.77
C LEU A 20 -14.07 -4.71 -0.06
N VAL A 21 -13.92 -4.77 1.27
CA VAL A 21 -13.39 -3.65 2.06
C VAL A 21 -11.96 -3.29 1.64
N GLU A 22 -11.08 -4.27 1.56
CA GLU A 22 -9.70 -4.07 1.06
C GLU A 22 -9.72 -3.57 -0.39
N GLY A 23 -10.58 -4.14 -1.24
CA GLY A 23 -10.75 -3.69 -2.61
C GLY A 23 -11.12 -2.22 -2.72
N LEU A 24 -12.06 -1.74 -1.89
CA LEU A 24 -12.48 -0.34 -1.84
C LEU A 24 -11.36 0.57 -1.32
N ILE A 25 -10.66 0.16 -0.26
CA ILE A 25 -9.54 0.92 0.33
C ILE A 25 -8.40 1.08 -0.70
N PHE A 26 -8.00 -0.01 -1.36
CA PHE A 26 -6.90 -0.01 -2.32
C PHE A 26 -7.29 0.42 -3.74
N GLY A 27 -8.54 0.85 -3.96
CA GLY A 27 -9.05 1.25 -5.29
C GLY A 27 -9.06 0.12 -6.32
N LYS A 28 -9.16 -1.13 -5.86
CA LYS A 28 -9.25 -2.35 -6.67
C LYS A 28 -10.69 -2.84 -6.85
N ASP A 29 -11.65 -2.21 -6.18
CA ASP A 29 -13.08 -2.50 -6.25
C ASP A 29 -13.89 -1.22 -6.05
N THR A 30 -15.14 -1.20 -6.52
CA THR A 30 -16.08 -0.09 -6.35
C THR A 30 -17.49 -0.62 -6.07
N LEU A 31 -18.34 0.24 -5.51
CA LEU A 31 -19.77 0.02 -5.36
C LEU A 31 -20.55 1.11 -6.12
N PRO A 32 -20.71 0.99 -7.46
CA PRO A 32 -21.33 2.03 -8.28
C PRO A 32 -22.75 2.42 -7.85
N GLN A 33 -23.50 1.50 -7.22
CA GLN A 33 -24.82 1.76 -6.67
C GLN A 33 -24.83 2.82 -5.55
N TYR A 34 -23.67 3.14 -4.98
CA TYR A 34 -23.49 4.18 -3.97
C TYR A 34 -22.68 5.38 -4.50
N ALA A 35 -22.47 5.48 -5.81
CA ALA A 35 -21.75 6.59 -6.42
C ALA A 35 -22.31 7.97 -5.99
N GLY A 36 -21.40 8.87 -5.59
CA GLY A 36 -21.74 10.22 -5.15
C GLY A 36 -22.49 10.31 -3.81
N THR A 37 -22.52 9.22 -3.03
CA THR A 37 -23.27 9.17 -1.77
C THR A 37 -22.36 9.06 -0.54
N ARG A 38 -22.95 9.21 0.65
CA ARG A 38 -22.31 8.92 1.93
C ARG A 38 -23.04 7.76 2.57
N GLN A 39 -22.30 6.75 3.01
CA GLN A 39 -22.87 5.58 3.66
C GLN A 39 -22.29 5.38 5.05
N ARG A 40 -23.15 4.99 5.98
CA ARG A 40 -22.76 4.62 7.34
C ARG A 40 -22.15 3.23 7.31
N VAL A 41 -21.03 3.04 7.99
CA VAL A 41 -20.29 1.77 8.06
C VAL A 41 -20.00 1.44 9.51
N LEU A 42 -20.13 0.16 9.87
CA LEU A 42 -19.73 -0.37 11.17
C LEU A 42 -18.77 -1.53 10.97
N SER A 43 -17.58 -1.43 11.58
CA SER A 43 -16.62 -2.52 11.64
C SER A 43 -16.61 -3.11 13.05
N ALA A 44 -16.89 -4.40 13.18
CA ALA A 44 -16.88 -5.12 14.45
C ALA A 44 -15.67 -6.05 14.50
N THR A 45 -14.77 -5.83 15.46
CA THR A 45 -13.64 -6.73 15.71
C THR A 45 -14.10 -7.85 16.63
N LEU A 46 -13.94 -9.09 16.19
CA LEU A 46 -14.42 -10.28 16.90
C LEU A 46 -13.25 -11.12 17.42
N GLU A 47 -13.45 -11.69 18.60
CA GLU A 47 -12.69 -12.82 19.10
C GLU A 47 -13.32 -14.13 18.62
N PHE A 48 -12.48 -15.15 18.39
CA PHE A 48 -12.88 -16.46 17.90
C PHE A 48 -12.32 -17.56 18.80
N ASP A 49 -13.07 -18.67 18.91
CA ASP A 49 -12.58 -19.90 19.52
C ASP A 49 -11.67 -20.71 18.58
N GLU A 50 -11.13 -21.83 19.07
CA GLU A 50 -10.30 -22.77 18.29
C GLU A 50 -11.04 -23.32 17.06
N ALA A 51 -12.37 -23.41 17.11
CA ALA A 51 -13.23 -23.83 16.01
C ALA A 51 -13.60 -22.70 15.04
N LYS A 52 -12.95 -21.52 15.15
CA LYS A 52 -13.19 -20.32 14.33
C LYS A 52 -14.62 -19.79 14.41
N LYS A 53 -15.32 -20.00 15.53
CA LYS A 53 -16.63 -19.40 15.80
C LYS A 53 -16.46 -18.12 16.62
N PRO A 54 -17.19 -17.05 16.30
CA PRO A 54 -17.10 -15.80 17.05
C PRO A 54 -17.65 -16.00 18.47
N THR A 55 -16.89 -15.57 19.48
CA THR A 55 -17.24 -15.70 20.92
C THR A 55 -17.67 -14.37 21.53
N ARG A 56 -17.00 -13.27 21.17
CA ARG A 56 -17.34 -11.92 21.64
C ARG A 56 -16.97 -10.83 20.63
N ILE A 57 -17.66 -9.69 20.70
CA ILE A 57 -17.25 -8.45 20.05
C ILE A 57 -16.26 -7.74 20.99
N LEU A 58 -15.05 -7.48 20.50
CA LEU A 58 -14.01 -6.76 21.24
C LEU A 58 -14.20 -5.25 21.15
N ARG A 59 -14.48 -4.75 19.95
CA ARG A 59 -14.72 -3.33 19.69
C ARG A 59 -15.55 -3.14 18.41
N THR A 60 -16.29 -2.03 18.36
CA THR A 60 -16.96 -1.56 17.16
C THR A 60 -16.40 -0.21 16.76
N GLU A 61 -16.22 -0.02 15.46
CA GLU A 61 -15.67 1.18 14.87
C GLU A 61 -16.69 1.72 13.85
N PRO A 62 -17.52 2.69 14.25
CA PRO A 62 -18.41 3.35 13.32
C PRO A 62 -17.66 4.43 12.52
N SER A 63 -17.94 4.47 11.22
CA SER A 63 -17.39 5.45 10.29
C SER A 63 -18.41 5.78 9.20
N VAL A 64 -18.33 6.98 8.63
CA VAL A 64 -19.06 7.35 7.42
C VAL A 64 -18.09 7.31 6.25
N TRP A 65 -18.40 6.53 5.22
CA TRP A 65 -17.63 6.47 3.99
C TRP A 65 -18.25 7.38 2.94
N VAL A 66 -17.39 8.12 2.23
CA VAL A 66 -17.78 9.03 1.16
C VAL A 66 -17.40 8.38 -0.16
N PHE A 67 -18.40 8.13 -0.99
CA PHE A 67 -18.25 7.51 -2.29
C PHE A 67 -18.08 8.58 -3.37
N ASP A 68 -17.07 8.42 -4.23
CA ASP A 68 -16.87 9.24 -5.42
C ASP A 68 -17.90 8.90 -6.51
N GLN A 69 -17.80 9.56 -7.67
CA GLN A 69 -18.74 9.38 -8.79
C GLN A 69 -18.69 7.98 -9.42
N ASP A 70 -17.64 7.21 -9.17
CA ASP A 70 -17.48 5.84 -9.68
C ASP A 70 -17.81 4.78 -8.59
N GLY A 71 -18.16 5.22 -7.38
CA GLY A 71 -18.43 4.35 -6.23
C GLY A 71 -17.16 3.83 -5.52
N GLY A 72 -16.02 4.50 -5.71
CA GLY A 72 -14.82 4.31 -4.90
C GLY A 72 -14.83 5.16 -3.63
N ILE A 73 -14.00 4.84 -2.64
CA ILE A 73 -13.92 5.59 -1.36
C ILE A 73 -12.58 6.29 -1.13
N ARG A 74 -11.63 6.16 -2.07
CA ARG A 74 -10.23 6.57 -1.84
C ARG A 74 -10.10 8.04 -1.48
N GLN A 75 -10.80 8.91 -2.20
CA GLN A 75 -10.75 10.35 -1.94
C GLN A 75 -11.27 10.67 -0.53
N GLY A 76 -12.45 10.16 -0.17
CA GLY A 76 -13.02 10.37 1.16
C GLY A 76 -12.14 9.80 2.29
N LEU A 77 -11.49 8.66 2.04
CA LEU A 77 -10.55 8.06 2.99
C LEU A 77 -9.29 8.92 3.18
N HIS A 78 -8.72 9.45 2.10
CA HIS A 78 -7.57 10.37 2.17
C HIS A 78 -7.93 11.65 2.94
N GLU A 79 -9.10 12.24 2.68
CA GLU A 79 -9.57 13.42 3.40
C GLU A 79 -9.76 13.14 4.90
N ALA A 80 -10.35 11.99 5.25
CA ALA A 80 -10.52 11.56 6.64
C ALA A 80 -9.16 11.34 7.34
N LEU A 81 -8.21 10.71 6.64
CA LEU A 81 -6.86 10.46 7.17
C LEU A 81 -6.10 11.77 7.38
N ALA A 82 -6.13 12.70 6.42
CA ALA A 82 -5.51 14.01 6.54
C ALA A 82 -6.07 14.78 7.76
N LEU A 83 -7.39 14.77 7.94
CA LEU A 83 -8.02 15.39 9.11
C LEU A 83 -7.62 14.70 10.42
N ALA A 84 -7.48 13.37 10.44
CA ALA A 84 -7.06 12.64 11.62
C ALA A 84 -5.60 12.92 12.01
N MET A 85 -4.70 12.98 11.03
CA MET A 85 -3.29 13.31 11.24
C MET A 85 -3.11 14.74 11.76
N ASP A 86 -3.91 15.68 11.25
CA ASP A 86 -3.91 17.09 11.69
C ASP A 86 -4.41 17.29 13.13
N ILE A 87 -5.05 16.29 13.75
CA ILE A 87 -5.55 16.34 15.14
C ILE A 87 -4.49 15.83 16.13
N LEU A 88 -3.46 15.12 15.66
CA LEU A 88 -2.41 14.63 16.53
C LEU A 88 -1.66 15.79 17.19
N PRO A 89 -1.38 15.72 18.51
CA PRO A 89 -0.75 16.82 19.22
C PRO A 89 0.66 17.06 18.65
N THR A 90 0.90 18.27 18.16
CA THR A 90 2.25 18.76 17.91
C THR A 90 2.91 19.06 19.27
N PRO A 91 4.18 18.67 19.51
CA PRO A 91 4.83 18.95 20.79
C PRO A 91 4.79 20.45 21.10
N ALA A 92 4.38 20.79 22.34
CA ALA A 92 4.08 22.15 22.74
C ALA A 92 5.31 23.07 22.62
N ARG A 93 5.15 24.21 21.95
CA ARG A 93 6.02 25.38 22.13
C ARG A 93 5.41 26.23 23.23
N ASP A 94 6.20 26.57 24.24
CA ASP A 94 5.81 27.40 25.39
C ASP A 94 5.10 28.68 24.91
N GLY A 95 3.80 28.78 25.19
CA GLY A 95 3.00 29.96 24.86
C GLY A 95 1.53 29.77 25.19
N THR A 96 0.96 30.70 25.96
CA THR A 96 -0.45 30.77 26.36
C THR A 96 -1.33 31.19 25.19
N VAL A 97 -1.41 30.34 24.15
CA VAL A 97 -2.36 30.50 23.04
C VAL A 97 -3.05 29.16 22.82
N VAL A 98 -4.34 29.09 23.13
CA VAL A 98 -5.14 27.89 22.86
C VAL A 98 -5.38 27.80 21.35
N GLU A 99 -4.74 26.86 20.67
CA GLU A 99 -4.97 26.66 19.24
C GLU A 99 -6.42 26.21 18.98
N LEU A 100 -7.19 27.03 18.27
CA LEU A 100 -8.58 26.75 17.88
C LEU A 100 -8.67 25.80 16.66
N ARG A 101 -7.62 25.75 15.82
CA ARG A 101 -7.60 24.96 14.57
C ARG A 101 -7.78 23.45 14.80
N PRO A 102 -7.12 22.81 15.79
CA PRO A 102 -7.36 21.40 16.10
C PRO A 102 -8.81 21.12 16.52
N ARG A 103 -9.45 22.05 17.24
CA ARG A 103 -10.86 21.91 17.67
C ARG A 103 -11.83 21.94 16.49
N THR A 104 -11.65 22.86 15.55
CA THR A 104 -12.52 22.95 14.35
C THR A 104 -12.34 21.75 13.42
N LYS A 105 -11.10 21.27 13.23
CA LYS A 105 -10.82 20.06 12.42
C LYS A 105 -11.36 18.79 13.08
N LYS A 106 -11.24 18.66 14.40
CA LYS A 106 -11.86 17.58 15.17
C LYS A 106 -13.38 17.57 15.01
N GLN A 107 -14.03 18.72 15.13
CA GLN A 107 -15.47 18.86 14.88
C GLN A 107 -15.85 18.48 13.45
N LYS A 108 -15.04 18.86 12.45
CA LYS A 108 -15.26 18.47 11.05
C LYS A 108 -15.14 16.95 10.87
N LEU A 109 -14.11 16.33 11.43
CA LEU A 109 -13.92 14.87 11.37
C LEU A 109 -15.08 14.12 12.03
N GLU A 110 -15.49 14.54 13.23
CA GLU A 110 -16.62 13.95 13.95
C GLU A 110 -17.94 14.12 13.17
N LYS A 111 -18.19 15.31 12.61
CA LYS A 111 -19.42 15.60 11.87
C LYS A 111 -19.49 14.87 10.53
N GLU A 112 -18.38 14.79 9.80
CA GLU A 112 -18.38 14.29 8.43
C GLU A 112 -18.12 12.78 8.38
N PHE A 113 -17.21 12.24 9.19
CA PHE A 113 -16.70 10.87 9.03
C PHE A 113 -17.06 9.94 10.20
N ARG A 114 -17.76 10.42 11.23
CA ARG A 114 -18.23 9.60 12.35
C ARG A 114 -19.75 9.61 12.45
N TRP A 115 -20.27 8.54 13.02
CA TRP A 115 -21.66 8.41 13.43
C TRP A 115 -21.70 7.49 14.64
N GLU A 116 -22.79 7.51 15.38
CA GLU A 116 -23.01 6.61 16.51
C GLU A 116 -24.14 5.64 16.17
N PRO A 117 -23.88 4.31 16.18
CA PRO A 117 -24.92 3.33 15.94
C PRO A 117 -25.87 3.26 17.13
N GLY A 118 -27.18 3.28 16.85
CA GLY A 118 -28.20 3.07 17.86
C GLY A 118 -28.33 1.60 18.23
N LYS A 119 -29.21 1.32 19.20
CA LYS A 119 -29.48 -0.04 19.67
C LYS A 119 -29.96 -0.95 18.53
N ALA A 120 -30.82 -0.46 17.65
CA ALA A 120 -31.36 -1.24 16.54
C ALA A 120 -30.27 -1.68 15.55
N GLU A 121 -29.33 -0.79 15.20
CA GLU A 121 -28.21 -1.11 14.33
C GLU A 121 -27.27 -2.14 14.96
N ILE A 122 -26.97 -1.99 16.26
CA ILE A 122 -26.13 -2.94 17.00
C ILE A 122 -26.81 -4.31 17.09
N ASP A 123 -28.10 -4.35 17.45
CA ASP A 123 -28.87 -5.59 17.56
C ASP A 123 -28.91 -6.32 16.20
N ARG A 124 -29.06 -5.57 15.09
CA ARG A 124 -29.05 -6.15 13.74
C ARG A 124 -27.72 -6.81 13.39
N VAL A 125 -26.60 -6.20 13.80
CA VAL A 125 -25.25 -6.73 13.61
C VAL A 125 -24.99 -7.94 14.49
N ILE A 126 -25.42 -7.91 15.76
CA ILE A 126 -25.34 -9.05 16.68
C ILE A 126 -26.08 -10.26 16.09
N SER A 127 -27.29 -10.06 15.57
CA SER A 127 -28.06 -11.13 14.92
C SER A 127 -27.34 -11.74 13.70
N ASP A 128 -26.63 -10.95 12.89
CA ASP A 128 -25.82 -11.50 11.79
C ASP A 128 -24.56 -12.25 12.26
N ILE A 129 -23.95 -11.81 13.37
CA ILE A 129 -22.78 -12.47 13.96
C ILE A 129 -23.18 -13.84 14.54
N TRP A 130 -24.27 -13.88 15.31
CA TRP A 130 -24.81 -15.08 15.96
C TRP A 130 -26.25 -15.39 15.49
N PRO A 131 -26.43 -15.84 14.24
CA PRO A 131 -27.76 -16.06 13.68
C PRO A 131 -28.44 -17.27 14.31
N LYS A 132 -29.70 -17.10 14.71
CA LYS A 132 -30.60 -18.18 15.16
C LYS A 132 -31.45 -18.73 14.02
N GLY A 133 -31.68 -17.93 12.98
CA GLY A 133 -32.41 -18.30 11.77
C GLY A 133 -31.87 -17.66 10.49
N LYS A 134 -32.50 -17.97 9.35
CA LYS A 134 -32.10 -17.40 8.06
C LYS A 134 -32.33 -15.89 7.96
N ALA A 135 -33.38 -15.37 8.61
CA ALA A 135 -33.72 -13.94 8.60
C ALA A 135 -32.66 -13.06 9.30
N ASP A 136 -31.90 -13.64 10.23
CA ASP A 136 -30.85 -12.93 10.96
C ASP A 136 -29.63 -12.63 10.07
N ARG A 137 -29.45 -13.39 8.97
CA ARG A 137 -28.29 -13.20 8.08
C ARG A 137 -28.52 -12.03 7.12
N LEU A 138 -27.58 -11.09 7.11
CA LEU A 138 -27.59 -9.96 6.20
C LEU A 138 -27.16 -10.40 4.79
N LYS A 139 -27.71 -9.72 3.77
CA LYS A 139 -27.24 -9.89 2.39
C LYS A 139 -25.81 -9.35 2.27
N ALA A 140 -25.04 -9.93 1.36
CA ALA A 140 -23.71 -9.43 1.08
C ALA A 140 -23.79 -8.22 0.13
N ALA A 141 -22.98 -7.20 0.37
CA ALA A 141 -22.69 -6.20 -0.65
C ALA A 141 -21.79 -6.82 -1.73
N GLU A 142 -22.07 -6.51 -2.99
CA GLU A 142 -21.34 -7.01 -4.15
C GLU A 142 -20.68 -5.85 -4.89
N GLY A 143 -19.34 -5.86 -4.93
CA GLY A 143 -18.55 -4.95 -5.75
C GLY A 143 -18.36 -5.50 -7.17
N VAL A 144 -17.81 -4.68 -8.06
CA VAL A 144 -17.60 -5.00 -9.48
C VAL A 144 -16.33 -5.80 -9.75
N ALA A 145 -15.38 -5.86 -8.80
CA ALA A 145 -14.11 -6.54 -9.01
C ALA A 145 -14.31 -8.04 -9.15
N LYS A 146 -13.80 -8.60 -10.25
CA LYS A 146 -13.79 -10.06 -10.50
C LYS A 146 -13.14 -10.79 -9.33
N ARG A 147 -13.75 -11.90 -8.90
CA ARG A 147 -13.13 -12.77 -7.88
C ARG A 147 -11.83 -13.32 -8.44
N LYS A 148 -10.73 -13.12 -7.70
CA LYS A 148 -9.45 -13.75 -8.03
C LYS A 148 -9.56 -15.25 -7.75
N PRO A 149 -8.94 -16.11 -8.58
CA PRO A 149 -8.75 -17.51 -8.22
C PRO A 149 -8.08 -17.59 -6.84
N PRO A 150 -8.54 -18.48 -5.94
CA PRO A 150 -7.89 -18.64 -4.65
C PRO A 150 -6.47 -19.16 -4.87
N LEU A 151 -5.49 -18.48 -4.27
CA LEU A 151 -4.14 -19.04 -4.17
C LEU A 151 -4.20 -20.15 -3.12
N THR A 152 -4.23 -21.40 -3.57
CA THR A 152 -4.27 -22.57 -2.69
C THR A 152 -2.93 -22.70 -1.94
N TYR A 153 -2.93 -23.45 -0.85
CA TYR A 153 -1.70 -23.75 -0.11
C TYR A 153 -0.61 -24.33 -1.02
N ASP A 154 -0.97 -25.32 -1.85
CA ASP A 154 -0.02 -25.93 -2.78
C ASP A 154 0.50 -24.94 -3.84
N ALA A 155 -0.37 -24.05 -4.35
CA ALA A 155 0.05 -23.03 -5.30
C ALA A 155 0.98 -21.98 -4.65
N SER A 156 0.68 -21.55 -3.41
CA SER A 156 1.54 -20.64 -2.65
C SER A 156 2.90 -21.28 -2.40
N ARG A 157 2.91 -22.51 -1.87
CA ARG A 157 4.14 -23.24 -1.57
C ARG A 157 4.98 -23.48 -2.83
N ALA A 158 4.36 -23.83 -3.95
CA ALA A 158 5.07 -23.99 -5.22
C ALA A 158 5.69 -22.68 -5.73
N LEU A 159 5.02 -21.53 -5.54
CA LEU A 159 5.58 -20.21 -5.86
C LEU A 159 6.75 -19.85 -4.94
N ASP A 160 6.63 -20.13 -3.65
CA ASP A 160 7.68 -19.89 -2.66
C ASP A 160 8.93 -20.75 -2.97
N GLU A 161 8.74 -22.05 -3.21
CA GLU A 161 9.81 -22.98 -3.62
C GLU A 161 10.46 -22.54 -4.95
N ALA A 162 9.66 -22.14 -5.94
CA ALA A 162 10.20 -21.68 -7.22
C ALA A 162 11.00 -20.38 -7.11
N SER A 163 10.71 -19.53 -6.12
CA SER A 163 11.33 -18.21 -5.96
C SER A 163 12.48 -18.15 -4.95
N GLU A 164 12.71 -19.21 -4.16
CA GLU A 164 13.74 -19.28 -3.11
C GLU A 164 15.15 -18.87 -3.59
N GLY A 165 15.46 -19.15 -4.86
CA GLY A 165 16.76 -18.87 -5.47
C GLY A 165 16.87 -17.53 -6.21
N PHE A 166 15.79 -16.76 -6.37
CA PHE A 166 15.80 -15.61 -7.29
C PHE A 166 16.77 -14.51 -6.85
N TRP A 167 16.86 -14.24 -5.55
CA TRP A 167 17.82 -13.26 -5.02
C TRP A 167 19.28 -13.60 -5.37
N LYS A 168 19.63 -14.90 -5.47
CA LYS A 168 21.00 -15.34 -5.83
C LYS A 168 21.32 -14.98 -7.27
N ILE A 169 20.34 -15.08 -8.16
CA ILE A 169 20.48 -14.74 -9.58
C ILE A 169 20.76 -13.25 -9.73
N GLU A 170 19.91 -12.42 -9.12
CA GLU A 170 20.07 -10.97 -9.14
C GLU A 170 21.43 -10.55 -8.56
N HIS A 171 21.77 -11.00 -7.35
CA HIS A 171 23.03 -10.66 -6.69
C HIS A 171 24.26 -11.13 -7.50
N ALA A 172 24.18 -12.28 -8.19
CA ALA A 172 25.25 -12.73 -9.07
C ALA A 172 25.44 -11.79 -10.27
N ILE A 173 24.35 -11.33 -10.89
CA ILE A 173 24.37 -10.39 -12.01
C ILE A 173 24.94 -9.03 -11.57
N GLU A 174 24.51 -8.49 -10.43
CA GLU A 174 24.91 -7.16 -9.95
C GLU A 174 26.41 -7.01 -9.73
N ARG A 175 27.09 -8.10 -9.34
CA ARG A 175 28.53 -8.14 -9.06
C ARG A 175 29.40 -8.24 -10.31
N LEU A 176 28.83 -8.54 -11.48
CA LEU A 176 29.58 -8.63 -12.72
C LEU A 176 29.94 -7.25 -13.27
N LYS A 177 31.18 -7.12 -13.76
CA LYS A 177 31.64 -5.91 -14.49
C LYS A 177 31.06 -5.92 -15.91
N GLU A 178 30.97 -4.74 -16.54
CA GLU A 178 30.37 -4.60 -17.88
C GLU A 178 30.86 -5.61 -18.93
N PRO A 179 32.17 -5.90 -19.09
CA PRO A 179 32.61 -6.91 -20.07
C PRO A 179 32.07 -8.31 -19.75
N SER A 180 32.09 -8.70 -18.47
CA SER A 180 31.59 -9.99 -18.00
C SER A 180 30.07 -10.09 -18.14
N LEU A 181 29.34 -9.00 -17.86
CA LEU A 181 27.89 -8.93 -18.06
C LEU A 181 27.49 -9.14 -19.52
N LYS A 182 28.23 -8.57 -20.48
CA LYS A 182 27.97 -8.80 -21.91
C LYS A 182 28.12 -10.26 -22.29
N GLY A 183 29.22 -10.89 -21.84
CA GLY A 183 29.45 -12.32 -22.07
C GLY A 183 28.41 -13.20 -21.38
N PHE A 184 28.02 -12.84 -20.15
CA PHE A 184 26.98 -13.53 -19.39
C PHE A 184 25.62 -13.45 -20.09
N ALA A 185 25.18 -12.26 -20.52
CA ALA A 185 23.91 -12.08 -21.24
C ALA A 185 23.90 -12.91 -22.54
N PHE A 186 24.99 -12.85 -23.31
CA PHE A 186 25.12 -13.64 -24.54
C PHE A 186 25.04 -15.15 -24.27
N GLY A 187 25.78 -15.66 -23.28
CA GLY A 187 25.76 -17.08 -22.91
C GLY A 187 24.40 -17.54 -22.37
N ALA A 188 23.70 -16.67 -21.62
CA ALA A 188 22.34 -16.95 -21.16
C ALA A 188 21.36 -17.07 -22.33
N ARG A 189 21.43 -16.19 -23.34
CA ARG A 189 20.62 -16.32 -24.57
C ARG A 189 20.91 -17.60 -25.33
N GLN A 190 22.18 -17.97 -25.50
CA GLN A 190 22.52 -19.24 -26.15
C GLN A 190 21.94 -20.45 -25.40
N ARG A 191 21.97 -20.44 -24.06
CA ARG A 191 21.34 -21.49 -23.26
C ARG A 191 19.82 -21.49 -23.36
N SER A 192 19.21 -20.31 -23.51
CA SER A 192 17.77 -20.17 -23.75
C SER A 192 17.34 -20.86 -25.04
N GLU A 193 18.15 -20.74 -26.09
CA GLU A 193 17.89 -21.37 -27.39
C GLU A 193 18.20 -22.87 -27.37
N ALA A 194 19.25 -23.28 -26.66
CA ALA A 194 19.70 -24.67 -26.61
C ALA A 194 18.88 -25.59 -25.68
N ASN A 195 18.19 -25.03 -24.68
CA ASN A 195 17.42 -25.78 -23.68
C ASN A 195 15.96 -25.30 -23.70
N PRO A 196 15.06 -25.92 -24.48
CA PRO A 196 13.68 -25.46 -24.61
C PRO A 196 12.87 -25.51 -23.30
N GLU A 197 13.18 -26.46 -22.40
CA GLU A 197 12.46 -26.65 -21.13
C GLU A 197 12.71 -25.49 -20.16
N GLU A 198 13.97 -25.09 -19.97
CA GLU A 198 14.36 -23.93 -19.15
C GLU A 198 14.54 -22.64 -19.97
N GLY A 199 14.16 -22.65 -21.24
CA GLY A 199 14.47 -21.59 -22.18
C GLY A 199 13.93 -20.23 -21.73
N SER A 200 12.74 -20.21 -21.16
CA SER A 200 12.10 -19.03 -20.57
C SER A 200 12.89 -18.46 -19.38
N LEU A 201 13.46 -19.31 -18.53
CA LEU A 201 14.26 -18.90 -17.37
C LEU A 201 15.56 -18.25 -17.82
N PHE A 202 16.27 -18.89 -18.76
CA PHE A 202 17.51 -18.33 -19.29
C PHE A 202 17.29 -17.02 -20.06
N ARG A 203 16.13 -16.86 -20.71
CA ARG A 203 15.74 -15.60 -21.34
C ARG A 203 15.58 -14.49 -20.31
N ALA A 204 14.86 -14.75 -19.22
CA ALA A 204 14.70 -13.78 -18.14
C ALA A 204 16.06 -13.40 -17.52
N ILE A 205 16.96 -14.37 -17.31
CA ILE A 205 18.33 -14.12 -16.81
C ILE A 205 19.12 -13.22 -17.76
N ALA A 206 19.01 -13.43 -19.08
CA ALA A 206 19.66 -12.57 -20.07
C ALA A 206 19.11 -11.14 -20.03
N GLU A 207 17.78 -10.99 -19.97
CA GLU A 207 17.11 -9.69 -19.88
C GLU A 207 17.52 -8.93 -18.61
N MET A 208 17.64 -9.60 -17.46
CA MET A 208 18.15 -9.01 -16.22
C MET A 208 19.59 -8.48 -16.38
N ALA A 209 20.47 -9.26 -17.01
CA ALA A 209 21.86 -8.85 -17.25
C ALA A 209 21.97 -7.67 -18.22
N GLU A 210 21.13 -7.64 -19.25
CA GLU A 210 21.05 -6.53 -20.21
C GLU A 210 20.51 -5.26 -19.58
N ARG A 211 19.49 -5.39 -18.72
CA ARG A 211 18.99 -4.27 -17.91
C ARG A 211 20.10 -3.69 -17.04
N ARG A 212 20.88 -4.54 -16.36
CA ARG A 212 22.03 -4.09 -15.55
C ARG A 212 23.09 -3.39 -16.40
N LEU A 213 23.41 -3.92 -17.58
CA LEU A 213 24.33 -3.27 -18.52
C LEU A 213 23.85 -1.87 -18.91
N GLU A 214 22.56 -1.73 -19.19
CA GLU A 214 21.96 -0.47 -19.57
C GLU A 214 22.01 0.55 -18.42
N ILE A 215 21.74 0.12 -17.19
CA ILE A 215 21.89 0.95 -15.98
C ILE A 215 23.34 1.43 -15.85
N LEU A 216 24.34 0.54 -15.95
CA LEU A 216 25.76 0.91 -15.86
C LEU A 216 26.16 1.88 -16.98
N ARG A 217 25.69 1.65 -18.21
CA ARG A 217 25.92 2.55 -19.35
C ARG A 217 25.36 3.95 -19.06
N ARG A 218 24.13 4.05 -18.56
CA ARG A 218 23.49 5.33 -18.19
C ARG A 218 24.26 6.00 -17.05
N ARG A 219 24.64 5.25 -16.01
CA ARG A 219 25.43 5.76 -14.88
C ARG A 219 26.79 6.32 -15.30
N ARG A 220 27.42 5.73 -16.31
CA ARG A 220 28.68 6.21 -16.92
C ARG A 220 28.47 7.46 -17.76
N VAL A 221 27.46 7.48 -18.63
CA VAL A 221 27.22 8.59 -19.58
C VAL A 221 26.63 9.82 -18.87
N GLY A 222 25.79 9.61 -17.85
CA GLY A 222 25.19 10.67 -17.04
C GLY A 222 24.16 11.54 -17.77
N LYS A 223 23.74 11.16 -18.98
CA LYS A 223 22.72 11.86 -19.79
C LYS A 223 21.34 11.20 -19.64
N GLY A 224 20.30 11.91 -20.07
CA GLY A 224 18.91 11.45 -20.03
C GLY A 224 18.20 11.83 -18.74
N ALA A 225 17.05 11.21 -18.51
CA ALA A 225 16.27 11.41 -17.29
C ALA A 225 16.96 10.73 -16.10
N TRP A 226 17.10 11.49 -15.01
CA TRP A 226 17.61 11.03 -13.72
C TRP A 226 16.64 11.46 -12.63
N TYR A 227 16.68 10.80 -11.48
CA TYR A 227 15.87 11.14 -10.34
C TYR A 227 16.77 11.41 -9.13
N ALA A 228 16.49 12.51 -8.45
CA ALA A 228 16.93 12.72 -7.09
C ALA A 228 15.90 12.10 -6.15
N LEU A 229 16.34 11.39 -5.13
CA LEU A 229 15.49 10.78 -4.11
C LEU A 229 16.07 11.09 -2.73
N VAL A 230 15.21 11.44 -1.79
CA VAL A 230 15.47 11.42 -0.36
C VAL A 230 14.45 10.50 0.30
N ASP A 231 14.94 9.45 0.95
CA ASP A 231 14.12 8.52 1.71
C ASP A 231 14.34 8.76 3.22
N VAL A 232 13.24 8.70 3.97
CA VAL A 232 13.24 8.84 5.43
C VAL A 232 12.78 7.51 6.00
N THR A 233 13.68 6.82 6.67
CA THR A 233 13.46 5.47 7.17
C THR A 233 13.44 5.48 8.68
N ARG A 234 12.36 4.98 9.29
CA ARG A 234 12.31 4.66 10.73
C ARG A 234 12.83 3.25 10.94
N TRP A 235 13.65 3.06 11.96
CA TRP A 235 14.22 1.79 12.35
C TRP A 235 13.59 1.31 13.66
N ASP A 236 12.85 0.22 13.59
CA ASP A 236 12.28 -0.45 14.76
C ASP A 236 12.91 -1.85 14.86
N ASP A 237 13.65 -2.14 15.94
CA ASP A 237 14.34 -3.42 16.17
C ASP A 237 15.18 -3.92 14.97
N GLY A 238 15.86 -2.99 14.29
CA GLY A 238 16.69 -3.29 13.12
C GLY A 238 15.93 -3.47 11.81
N VAL A 239 14.60 -3.29 11.81
CA VAL A 239 13.76 -3.28 10.62
C VAL A 239 13.51 -1.84 10.19
N GLY A 240 14.01 -1.48 9.01
CA GLY A 240 13.79 -0.17 8.41
C GLY A 240 12.46 -0.10 7.65
N THR A 241 11.63 0.89 7.97
CA THR A 241 10.39 1.20 7.25
C THR A 241 10.48 2.61 6.67
N SER A 242 10.29 2.76 5.35
CA SER A 242 10.19 4.09 4.74
C SER A 242 8.91 4.77 5.25
N ILE A 243 9.06 5.94 5.87
CA ILE A 243 7.95 6.73 6.41
C ILE A 243 7.67 7.99 5.58
N SER A 244 8.59 8.37 4.70
CA SER A 244 8.43 9.51 3.79
C SER A 244 9.49 9.48 2.70
N ASN A 245 9.10 9.68 1.44
CA ASN A 245 10.02 9.87 0.32
C ASN A 245 9.78 11.21 -0.38
N HIS A 246 10.86 11.81 -0.90
CA HIS A 246 10.85 13.08 -1.64
C HIS A 246 11.69 12.90 -2.90
N HIS A 247 11.13 13.17 -4.07
CA HIS A 247 11.83 12.91 -5.32
C HIS A 247 11.60 13.98 -6.39
N GLU A 248 12.57 14.11 -7.30
CA GLU A 248 12.52 15.07 -8.40
C GLU A 248 13.14 14.49 -9.68
N ARG A 249 12.38 14.54 -10.78
CA ARG A 249 12.89 14.20 -12.12
C ARG A 249 13.79 15.32 -12.64
N CYS A 250 15.01 14.97 -12.99
CA CYS A 250 16.07 15.87 -13.43
C CYS A 250 16.59 15.49 -14.82
N GLU A 251 17.05 16.48 -15.58
CA GLU A 251 17.72 16.25 -16.87
C GLU A 251 19.23 16.09 -16.65
N GLY A 252 19.68 14.85 -16.51
CA GLY A 252 21.07 14.46 -16.33
C GLY A 252 21.52 14.28 -14.88
N LYS A 253 22.60 13.52 -14.71
CA LYS A 253 23.16 13.12 -13.41
C LYS A 253 23.59 14.30 -12.54
N ALA A 254 24.21 15.31 -13.14
CA ALA A 254 24.69 16.48 -12.39
C ALA A 254 23.52 17.29 -11.78
N ALA A 255 22.44 17.47 -12.55
CA ALA A 255 21.22 18.10 -12.06
C ALA A 255 20.57 17.27 -10.94
N ALA A 256 20.49 15.95 -11.11
CA ALA A 256 19.99 15.05 -10.06
C ALA A 256 20.82 15.12 -8.77
N ILE A 257 22.16 15.19 -8.85
CA ILE A 257 23.01 15.36 -7.66
C ILE A 257 22.73 16.70 -6.97
N ALA A 258 22.60 17.79 -7.73
CA ALA A 258 22.28 19.10 -7.15
C ALA A 258 20.89 19.10 -6.48
N ALA A 259 19.89 18.49 -7.12
CA ALA A 259 18.56 18.33 -6.56
C ALA A 259 18.57 17.44 -5.31
N ALA A 260 19.29 16.30 -5.32
CA ALA A 260 19.39 15.40 -4.18
C ALA A 260 20.01 16.11 -2.96
N ARG A 261 21.05 16.94 -3.17
CA ARG A 261 21.62 17.77 -2.10
C ARG A 261 20.63 18.78 -1.54
N ARG A 262 19.85 19.44 -2.41
CA ARG A 262 18.81 20.38 -1.99
C ARG A 262 17.69 19.69 -1.20
N LEU A 263 17.21 18.55 -1.68
CA LEU A 263 16.19 17.75 -1.00
C LEU A 263 16.70 17.27 0.36
N LEU A 264 17.95 16.80 0.41
CA LEU A 264 18.56 16.33 1.67
C LEU A 264 18.62 17.48 2.68
N ALA A 265 19.11 18.65 2.27
CA ALA A 265 19.16 19.82 3.13
C ALA A 265 17.76 20.26 3.63
N ALA A 266 16.74 20.14 2.78
CA ALA A 266 15.36 20.51 3.11
C ALA A 266 14.67 19.53 4.07
N HIS A 267 15.21 18.31 4.24
CA HIS A 267 14.61 17.25 5.05
C HIS A 267 15.55 16.66 6.10
N ALA A 268 16.75 17.24 6.26
CA ALA A 268 17.74 16.80 7.24
C ALA A 268 17.23 16.95 8.68
N ASP A 269 16.26 17.84 8.90
CA ASP A 269 15.56 18.04 10.18
C ASP A 269 14.74 16.83 10.63
N LYS A 270 14.45 15.88 9.73
CA LYS A 270 13.76 14.63 10.05
C LYS A 270 14.67 13.56 10.65
N PHE A 271 15.98 13.75 10.62
CA PHE A 271 16.92 12.82 11.23
C PHE A 271 16.71 12.77 12.75
N ALA A 272 16.66 11.56 13.30
CA ALA A 272 16.45 11.30 14.72
C ALA A 272 17.21 10.04 15.17
N GLU A 273 17.12 9.68 16.45
CA GLU A 273 17.79 8.49 17.01
C GLU A 273 17.43 7.20 16.27
N ASP A 274 16.16 7.05 15.90
CA ASP A 274 15.57 5.92 15.19
C ASP A 274 15.27 6.22 13.71
N ILE A 275 15.68 7.39 13.19
CA ILE A 275 15.33 7.82 11.83
C ILE A 275 16.57 8.19 11.02
N THR A 276 16.74 7.55 9.86
CA THR A 276 17.76 7.91 8.87
C THR A 276 17.16 8.70 7.72
N VAL A 277 17.92 9.69 7.22
CA VAL A 277 17.58 10.45 6.00
C VAL A 277 18.67 10.19 4.97
N GLU A 278 18.35 9.46 3.91
CA GLU A 278 19.30 9.04 2.88
C GLU A 278 18.97 9.70 1.54
N ALA A 279 20.01 10.23 0.87
CA ALA A 279 19.88 10.81 -0.46
C ALA A 279 20.52 9.91 -1.51
N GLU A 280 19.78 9.61 -2.58
CA GLU A 280 20.23 8.80 -3.71
C GLU A 280 19.97 9.52 -5.03
N VAL A 281 20.78 9.18 -6.06
CA VAL A 281 20.47 9.52 -7.45
C VAL A 281 20.30 8.25 -8.28
N LEU A 282 19.19 8.19 -8.99
CA LEU A 282 18.75 7.04 -9.74
C LEU A 282 18.67 7.38 -11.23
N THR A 283 19.02 6.43 -12.09
CA THR A 283 18.59 6.48 -13.49
C THR A 283 17.07 6.30 -13.56
N ASP A 284 16.45 6.68 -14.66
CA ASP A 284 15.03 6.43 -14.91
C ASP A 284 14.65 4.93 -14.86
N LEU A 285 15.56 4.02 -15.23
CA LEU A 285 15.33 2.58 -15.09
C LEU A 285 15.27 2.16 -13.62
N GLU A 286 16.22 2.61 -12.81
CA GLU A 286 16.25 2.29 -11.38
C GLU A 286 15.06 2.95 -10.65
N TRP A 287 14.65 4.15 -11.08
CA TRP A 287 13.45 4.80 -10.57
C TRP A 287 12.18 4.01 -10.84
N GLN A 288 12.02 3.42 -12.04
CA GLN A 288 10.84 2.60 -12.37
C GLN A 288 10.73 1.34 -11.52
N ASP A 289 11.87 0.79 -11.07
CA ASP A 289 11.87 -0.35 -10.17
C ASP A 289 11.43 0.08 -8.76
N ARG A 290 12.00 1.18 -8.26
CA ARG A 290 11.74 1.68 -6.90
C ARG A 290 10.39 2.36 -6.73
N ARG A 291 9.82 2.98 -7.77
CA ARG A 291 8.49 3.63 -7.70
C ARG A 291 7.39 2.64 -7.34
N ARG A 292 7.55 1.37 -7.71
CA ARG A 292 6.59 0.31 -7.36
C ARG A 292 6.49 0.09 -5.85
N ASP A 293 7.56 0.35 -5.11
CA ASP A 293 7.58 0.19 -3.66
C ASP A 293 6.93 1.40 -2.95
N PHE A 294 6.91 2.57 -3.60
CA PHE A 294 6.31 3.80 -3.06
C PHE A 294 4.84 4.02 -3.49
N ASP A 295 4.41 3.43 -4.60
CA ASP A 295 3.01 3.46 -5.08
C ASP A 295 2.12 2.38 -4.41
N LEU A 296 2.67 1.59 -3.48
CA LEU A 296 1.97 0.55 -2.71
C LEU A 296 1.46 1.04 -1.33
N ASP A 297 1.77 2.28 -0.95
CA ASP A 297 1.21 3.00 0.20
C ASP A 297 0.03 3.92 -0.22
#